data_AF-A2DJH6-F1
#
_entry.id   AF-A2DJH6-F1
#
_cell.length_a   1.000
_cell.length_b   1.000
_cell.length_c   1.000
_cell.angle_alpha   90.00
_cell.angle_beta   90.00
_cell.angle_gamma   90.00
#
_symmetry.space_group_name_H-M   'P 1'
#
loop_
_entity.id
_entity.type
_entity.pdbx_description
1 polymer ?
#
loop_
_entity_poly.entity_id
_entity_poly.type
_entity_poly.pdbx_seq_one_letter_code
_entity_poly.pdbx_strand_id
1 'polypeptide(L)'
;MNDFQRDKCRQIISNLKENQLASTFILPIDTTVLPDYDTIIQKKLSLSEIESNLLDHKIKSLHEFRNDTLLVFDNCIKYWTRRAKEEKREPAADVYVSIASTLKDEFLKTFNGIPTTRENEWLLNVTKLAQQLADTRAILVKELNSKMQNLK
;
A
#
# COMPACT_ATOMS: atom_id res chain seq x y z
N MET A 1 -4.59 -14.93 6.32
CA MET A 1 -3.72 -13.78 6.61
C MET A 1 -3.77 -13.56 8.11
N ASN A 2 -2.62 -13.52 8.77
CA ASN A 2 -2.56 -13.29 10.22
C ASN A 2 -2.68 -11.79 10.56
N ASP A 3 -2.77 -11.46 11.84
CA ASP A 3 -2.99 -10.08 12.29
C ASP A 3 -1.82 -9.16 11.95
N PHE A 4 -0.59 -9.65 12.08
CA PHE A 4 0.61 -8.90 11.68
C PHE A 4 0.57 -8.50 10.19
N GLN A 5 0.27 -9.47 9.31
CA GLN A 5 0.13 -9.23 7.88
C GLN A 5 -1.03 -8.28 7.58
N ARG A 6 -2.16 -8.40 8.29
CA ARG A 6 -3.31 -7.51 8.15
C ARG A 6 -2.96 -6.07 8.52
N ASP A 7 -2.24 -5.88 9.62
CA ASP A 7 -1.78 -4.56 10.07
C ASP A 7 -0.81 -3.94 9.07
N LYS A 8 0.08 -4.76 8.48
CA LYS A 8 0.95 -4.31 7.39
C LYS A 8 0.19 -3.92 6.13
N CYS A 9 -0.79 -4.71 5.70
CA CYS A 9 -1.68 -4.34 4.60
C CYS A 9 -2.41 -3.02 4.88
N ARG A 10 -2.88 -2.81 6.12
CA ARG A 10 -3.56 -1.56 6.51
C ARG A 10 -2.61 -0.36 6.40
N GLN A 11 -1.37 -0.50 6.87
CA GLN A 11 -0.33 0.54 6.74
C GLN A 11 -0.06 0.88 5.27
N ILE A 12 0.04 -0.14 4.40
CA ILE A 12 0.25 0.07 2.97
C ILE A 12 -0.90 0.85 2.34
N ILE A 13 -2.16 0.50 2.61
CA ILE A 13 -3.31 1.23 2.05
C ILE A 13 -3.37 2.67 2.57
N SER A 14 -3.11 2.91 3.86
CA SER A 14 -3.07 4.27 4.41
C SER A 14 -2.02 5.12 3.68
N ASN A 15 -0.80 4.60 3.54
CA ASN A 15 0.28 5.31 2.86
C ASN A 15 -0.05 5.58 1.39
N LEU A 16 -0.67 4.62 0.70
CA LEU A 16 -1.13 4.81 -0.69
C LEU A 16 -2.17 5.93 -0.76
N LYS A 17 -3.14 5.99 0.15
CA LYS A 17 -4.18 7.04 0.16
C LYS A 17 -3.62 8.43 0.52
N GLU A 18 -2.54 8.48 1.30
CA GLU A 18 -1.84 9.72 1.65
C GLU A 18 -0.92 10.23 0.52
N ASN A 19 -0.58 9.36 -0.44
CA ASN A 19 0.20 9.76 -1.61
C ASN A 19 -0.60 10.74 -2.48
N GLN A 20 -0.01 11.91 -2.78
CA GLN A 20 -0.67 12.98 -3.54
C GLN A 20 -1.10 12.55 -4.94
N LEU A 21 -0.42 11.59 -5.54
CA LEU A 21 -0.75 11.04 -6.86
C LEU A 21 -1.93 10.07 -6.82
N ALA A 22 -2.33 9.60 -5.63
CA ALA A 22 -3.32 8.55 -5.50
C ALA A 22 -4.77 9.03 -5.53
N SER A 23 -5.02 10.35 -5.55
CA SER A 23 -6.35 10.96 -5.40
C SER A 23 -7.44 10.32 -6.28
N THR A 24 -7.13 10.04 -7.54
CA THR A 24 -8.03 9.40 -8.52
C THR A 24 -8.40 7.94 -8.20
N PHE A 25 -7.66 7.27 -7.33
CA PHE A 25 -7.85 5.84 -7.00
C PHE A 25 -8.50 5.62 -5.64
N ILE A 26 -8.69 6.69 -4.84
CA ILE A 26 -9.17 6.59 -3.46
C ILE A 26 -10.64 6.17 -3.44
N LEU A 27 -11.48 6.85 -4.24
CA LEU A 27 -12.92 6.62 -4.28
C LEU A 27 -13.32 5.79 -5.51
N PRO A 28 -14.49 5.13 -5.48
CA PRO A 28 -15.04 4.46 -6.66
C PRO A 28 -15.13 5.44 -7.85
N ILE A 29 -14.80 4.95 -9.05
CA ILE A 29 -14.89 5.75 -10.28
C ILE A 29 -16.36 6.08 -10.58
N ASP A 30 -16.62 7.37 -10.78
CA ASP A 30 -17.89 7.85 -11.28
C ASP A 30 -18.02 7.54 -12.78
N THR A 31 -18.91 6.63 -13.14
CA THR A 31 -19.12 6.22 -14.52
C THR A 31 -19.95 7.21 -15.33
N THR A 32 -20.54 8.24 -14.70
CA THR A 32 -21.24 9.30 -15.43
C THR A 32 -20.27 10.19 -16.21
N VAL A 33 -19.04 10.35 -15.70
CA VAL A 33 -17.95 11.08 -16.37
C VAL A 33 -17.16 10.20 -17.34
N LEU A 34 -17.17 8.88 -17.13
CA LEU A 34 -16.54 7.88 -18.00
C LEU A 34 -17.59 6.83 -18.46
N PRO A 35 -18.49 7.18 -19.39
CA PRO A 35 -19.69 6.38 -19.69
C PRO A 35 -19.41 4.99 -20.31
N ASP A 36 -18.28 4.82 -20.97
CA ASP A 36 -17.79 3.56 -21.54
C ASP A 36 -16.96 2.73 -20.55
N TYR A 37 -16.69 3.24 -19.35
CA TYR A 37 -15.84 2.56 -18.36
C TYR A 37 -16.38 1.16 -18.02
N ASP A 38 -17.68 1.03 -17.81
CA ASP A 38 -18.35 -0.24 -17.50
C ASP A 38 -18.27 -1.26 -18.65
N THR A 39 -18.10 -0.79 -19.88
CA THR A 39 -17.94 -1.67 -21.05
C THR A 39 -16.52 -2.22 -21.15
N ILE A 40 -15.53 -1.48 -20.63
CA ILE A 40 -14.10 -1.80 -20.75
C ILE A 40 -13.61 -2.54 -19.50
N ILE A 41 -14.09 -2.15 -18.32
CA ILE A 41 -13.64 -2.61 -17.01
C ILE A 41 -14.73 -3.42 -16.32
N GLN A 42 -14.44 -4.70 -16.09
CA GLN A 42 -15.41 -5.68 -15.61
C GLN A 42 -15.51 -5.72 -14.07
N LYS A 43 -14.37 -5.71 -13.38
CA LYS A 43 -14.31 -5.67 -11.92
C LYS A 43 -13.72 -4.33 -11.49
N LYS A 44 -14.59 -3.43 -11.06
CA LYS A 44 -14.22 -2.11 -10.52
C LYS A 44 -13.83 -2.24 -9.05
N LEU A 45 -12.87 -1.42 -8.62
CA LEU A 45 -12.42 -1.37 -7.23
C LEU A 45 -11.73 -0.02 -6.98
N SER A 46 -11.71 0.40 -5.72
CA SER A 46 -11.01 1.58 -5.23
C SER A 46 -10.21 1.27 -3.96
N LEU A 47 -9.28 2.15 -3.58
CA LEU A 47 -8.49 1.97 -2.36
C LEU A 47 -9.37 2.00 -1.10
N SER A 48 -10.43 2.81 -1.08
CA SER A 48 -11.36 2.85 0.06
C SER A 48 -12.18 1.55 0.18
N GLU A 49 -12.56 0.92 -0.94
CA GLU A 49 -13.21 -0.39 -0.91
C GLU A 49 -12.27 -1.50 -0.43
N ILE A 50 -11.00 -1.46 -0.85
CA ILE A 50 -9.98 -2.42 -0.36
C ILE A 50 -9.77 -2.25 1.14
N GLU A 51 -9.65 -1.01 1.62
CA GLU A 51 -9.55 -0.72 3.05
C GLU A 51 -10.74 -1.27 3.82
N SER A 52 -11.96 -0.99 3.37
CA SER A 52 -13.19 -1.51 3.98
C SER A 52 -13.20 -3.04 3.97
N ASN A 53 -12.85 -3.68 2.86
CA ASN A 53 -12.80 -5.15 2.76
C ASN A 53 -11.72 -5.76 3.64
N LEU A 54 -10.62 -5.04 3.90
CA LEU A 54 -9.57 -5.46 4.82
C LEU A 54 -10.04 -5.37 6.28
N LEU A 55 -10.76 -4.31 6.64
CA LEU A 55 -11.34 -4.08 7.97
C LEU A 55 -12.48 -5.05 8.28
N ASP A 56 -13.33 -5.35 7.30
CA ASP A 56 -14.44 -6.30 7.40
C ASP A 56 -13.99 -7.77 7.37
N HIS A 57 -12.68 -8.01 7.41
CA HIS A 57 -12.08 -9.34 7.27
C HIS A 57 -12.50 -10.10 5.99
N LYS A 58 -12.95 -9.42 4.94
CA LYS A 58 -13.33 -10.03 3.65
C LYS A 58 -12.09 -10.50 2.88
N ILE A 59 -10.98 -9.77 2.98
CA ILE A 59 -9.68 -10.18 2.44
C ILE A 59 -9.05 -11.24 3.35
N LYS A 60 -8.89 -12.46 2.84
CA LYS A 60 -8.44 -13.65 3.59
C LYS A 60 -6.96 -13.93 3.43
N SER A 61 -6.31 -13.45 2.37
CA SER A 61 -4.91 -13.72 2.08
C SER A 61 -4.14 -12.48 1.61
N LEU A 62 -2.81 -12.50 1.79
CA LEU A 62 -1.91 -11.50 1.22
C LEU A 62 -2.04 -11.44 -0.32
N HIS A 63 -2.29 -12.60 -0.93
CA HIS A 63 -2.49 -12.71 -2.38
C HIS A 63 -3.75 -11.99 -2.85
N GLU A 64 -4.88 -12.16 -2.15
CA GLU A 64 -6.11 -11.40 -2.44
C GLU A 64 -5.88 -9.90 -2.29
N PHE A 65 -5.28 -9.45 -1.18
CA PHE A 65 -4.94 -8.05 -0.96
C PHE A 65 -4.11 -7.48 -2.11
N ARG A 66 -3.06 -8.21 -2.51
CA ARG A 66 -2.19 -7.84 -3.62
C ARG A 66 -2.97 -7.69 -4.91
N ASN A 67 -3.74 -8.69 -5.27
CA ASN A 67 -4.44 -8.69 -6.56
C ASN A 67 -5.53 -7.63 -6.63
N ASP A 68 -6.26 -7.41 -5.54
CA ASP A 68 -7.27 -6.35 -5.47
C ASP A 68 -6.61 -4.97 -5.57
N THR A 69 -5.48 -4.74 -4.90
CA THR A 69 -4.74 -3.46 -5.00
C THR A 69 -4.16 -3.24 -6.39
N LEU A 70 -3.58 -4.27 -7.01
CA LEU A 70 -3.08 -4.18 -8.39
C LEU A 70 -4.20 -3.91 -9.39
N LEU A 71 -5.38 -4.51 -9.18
CA LEU A 71 -6.52 -4.34 -10.06
C LEU A 71 -6.95 -2.88 -10.19
N VAL A 72 -6.87 -2.09 -9.12
CA VAL A 72 -7.17 -0.64 -9.14
C VAL A 72 -6.29 0.07 -10.18
N PHE A 73 -4.99 -0.18 -10.16
CA PHE A 73 -4.03 0.43 -11.10
C PHE A 73 -4.14 -0.19 -12.50
N ASP A 74 -4.30 -1.50 -12.59
CA ASP A 74 -4.42 -2.22 -13.87
C ASP A 74 -5.67 -1.80 -14.65
N ASN A 75 -6.79 -1.55 -13.96
CA ASN A 75 -7.99 -1.02 -14.59
C ASN A 75 -7.76 0.38 -15.18
N CYS A 76 -7.06 1.25 -14.45
CA CYS A 76 -6.69 2.58 -14.93
C CYS A 76 -5.80 2.49 -16.18
N ILE A 77 -4.73 1.70 -16.11
CA ILE A 77 -3.81 1.49 -17.23
C ILE A 77 -4.57 0.94 -18.45
N LYS A 78 -5.39 -0.10 -18.25
CA LYS A 78 -6.17 -0.74 -19.32
C LYS A 78 -7.11 0.25 -19.99
N TYR A 79 -7.87 1.01 -19.21
CA TYR A 79 -8.85 1.96 -19.70
C TYR A 79 -8.18 3.08 -20.50
N TRP A 80 -7.18 3.74 -19.92
CA TRP A 80 -6.53 4.89 -20.56
C TRP A 80 -5.62 4.49 -21.73
N THR A 81 -4.97 3.33 -21.68
CA THR A 81 -4.22 2.80 -22.84
C THR A 81 -5.13 2.52 -24.04
N ARG A 82 -6.38 2.08 -23.78
CA ARG A 82 -7.36 1.90 -24.86
C ARG A 82 -7.76 3.25 -25.45
N ARG A 83 -8.14 4.22 -24.61
CA ARG A 83 -8.49 5.59 -25.02
C ARG A 83 -7.37 6.28 -25.80
N ALA A 84 -6.09 6.05 -25.43
CA ALA A 84 -4.94 6.61 -26.13
C ALA A 84 -4.78 6.13 -27.59
N LYS A 85 -5.37 4.97 -27.94
CA LYS A 85 -5.33 4.39 -29.30
C LYS A 85 -6.52 4.80 -30.16
N GLU A 86 -7.51 5.47 -29.59
CA GLU A 86 -8.70 5.92 -30.33
C GLU A 86 -8.38 7.14 -31.19
N GLU A 87 -9.13 7.32 -32.28
CA GLU A 87 -8.91 8.37 -33.28
C GLU A 87 -8.94 9.78 -32.67
N LYS A 88 -9.74 9.96 -31.62
CA LYS A 88 -9.72 11.14 -30.75
C LYS A 88 -8.88 10.89 -29.51
N ARG A 89 -7.56 11.00 -29.65
CA ARG A 89 -6.62 10.84 -28.54
C ARG A 89 -6.89 11.87 -27.44
N GLU A 90 -6.95 11.39 -26.21
CA GLU A 90 -7.05 12.22 -25.01
C GLU A 90 -5.65 12.41 -24.39
N PRO A 91 -5.07 13.63 -24.41
CA PRO A 91 -3.70 13.86 -23.92
C PRO A 91 -3.49 13.49 -22.44
N ALA A 92 -4.54 13.54 -21.63
CA ALA A 92 -4.49 13.15 -20.23
C ALA A 92 -4.32 11.63 -20.01
N ALA A 93 -4.60 10.80 -21.03
CA ALA A 93 -4.53 9.34 -20.91
C ALA A 93 -3.13 8.87 -20.48
N ASP A 94 -2.07 9.43 -21.09
CA ASP A 94 -0.68 9.05 -20.79
C ASP A 94 -0.30 9.44 -19.36
N VAL A 95 -0.83 10.55 -18.84
CA VAL A 95 -0.61 11.00 -17.46
C VAL A 95 -1.20 10.00 -16.47
N TYR A 96 -2.44 9.55 -16.70
CA TYR A 96 -3.07 8.55 -15.84
C TYR A 96 -2.34 7.20 -15.88
N VAL A 97 -1.90 6.76 -17.06
CA VAL A 97 -1.10 5.53 -17.22
C VAL A 97 0.22 5.64 -16.44
N SER A 98 0.91 6.77 -16.54
CA SER A 98 2.18 7.03 -15.85
C SER A 98 2.03 7.03 -14.33
N ILE A 99 1.00 7.73 -13.82
CA ILE A 99 0.69 7.78 -12.40
C ILE A 99 0.34 6.38 -11.87
N ALA A 100 -0.54 5.65 -12.55
CA ALA A 100 -0.95 4.32 -12.13
C ALA A 100 0.24 3.34 -12.10
N SER A 101 1.12 3.41 -13.10
CA SER A 101 2.33 2.57 -13.15
C SER A 101 3.30 2.89 -12.01
N THR A 102 3.50 4.18 -11.74
CA THR A 102 4.37 4.64 -10.64
C THR A 102 3.88 4.15 -9.28
N LEU A 103 2.59 4.35 -8.97
CA LEU A 103 1.99 3.91 -7.71
C LEU A 103 1.96 2.38 -7.59
N LYS A 104 1.75 1.67 -8.71
CA LYS A 104 1.80 0.21 -8.76
C LYS A 104 3.19 -0.32 -8.41
N ASP A 105 4.25 0.29 -8.92
CA ASP A 105 5.62 -0.10 -8.62
C ASP A 105 6.00 0.18 -7.16
N GLU A 106 5.60 1.36 -6.65
CA GLU A 106 5.78 1.72 -5.23
C GLU A 106 5.06 0.73 -4.30
N PHE A 107 3.82 0.37 -4.65
CA PHE A 107 3.05 -0.64 -3.95
C PHE A 107 3.76 -1.99 -3.95
N LEU A 108 4.19 -2.49 -5.12
CA LEU A 108 4.85 -3.80 -5.24
C LEU A 108 6.14 -3.85 -4.43
N LYS A 109 6.95 -2.78 -4.46
CA LYS A 109 8.17 -2.69 -3.67
C LYS A 109 7.88 -2.81 -2.18
N THR A 110 6.86 -2.11 -1.70
CA THR A 110 6.49 -2.11 -0.28
C THR A 110 5.87 -3.45 0.13
N PHE A 111 4.96 -3.98 -0.69
CA PHE A 111 4.25 -5.23 -0.44
C PHE A 111 5.20 -6.44 -0.41
N ASN A 112 6.15 -6.52 -1.33
CA ASN A 112 7.12 -7.62 -1.39
C ASN A 112 8.07 -7.64 -0.18
N GLY A 113 8.14 -6.55 0.59
CA GLY A 113 8.86 -6.50 1.86
C GLY A 113 8.11 -7.13 3.05
N ILE A 114 6.84 -7.52 2.88
CA ILE A 114 6.08 -8.19 3.95
C ILE A 114 6.60 -9.63 4.13
N PRO A 115 6.95 -10.05 5.36
CA PRO A 115 7.22 -11.45 5.67
C PRO A 115 6.07 -12.38 5.26
N THR A 116 6.37 -13.32 4.36
CA THR A 116 5.40 -14.29 3.83
C THR A 116 5.35 -15.60 4.61
N THR A 117 6.38 -15.90 5.43
CA THR A 117 6.49 -17.13 6.22
C THR A 117 6.50 -16.85 7.73
N ARG A 118 6.12 -17.86 8.52
CA ARG A 118 6.12 -17.78 9.99
C ARG A 118 7.53 -17.60 10.55
N GLU A 119 8.52 -18.22 9.92
CA GLU A 119 9.93 -18.08 10.24
C GLU A 119 10.42 -16.64 10.03
N ASN A 120 10.03 -16.02 8.91
CA ASN A 120 10.40 -14.63 8.62
C ASN A 120 9.71 -13.65 9.59
N GLU A 121 8.44 -13.93 9.95
CA GLU A 121 7.72 -13.15 10.97
C GLU A 121 8.40 -13.28 12.33
N TRP A 122 8.73 -14.49 12.76
CA TRP A 122 9.44 -14.73 14.02
C TRP A 122 10.79 -14.03 14.03
N LEU A 123 11.58 -14.17 12.96
CA LEU A 123 12.89 -13.53 12.86
C LEU A 123 12.78 -12.00 12.94
N LEU A 124 11.78 -11.40 12.28
CA LEU A 124 11.54 -9.96 12.36
C LEU A 124 11.19 -9.52 13.78
N ASN A 125 10.30 -10.27 14.46
CA ASN A 125 9.91 -9.98 15.83
C ASN A 125 11.10 -10.08 16.80
N VAL A 126 11.92 -11.12 16.68
CA VAL A 126 13.14 -11.29 17.48
C VAL A 126 14.12 -10.14 17.24
N THR A 127 14.33 -9.76 15.98
CA THR A 127 15.24 -8.66 15.62
C THR A 127 14.74 -7.33 16.20
N LYS A 128 13.43 -7.08 16.14
CA LYS A 128 12.82 -5.86 16.71
C LYS A 128 12.97 -5.80 18.23
N LEU A 129 12.75 -6.93 18.93
CA LEU A 129 12.96 -7.01 20.37
C LEU A 129 14.43 -6.77 20.74
N ALA A 130 15.37 -7.35 19.99
CA ALA A 130 16.80 -7.14 20.20
C ALA A 130 17.18 -5.65 20.02
N GLN A 131 16.62 -4.98 19.01
CA GLN A 131 16.84 -3.54 18.81
C GLN A 131 16.29 -2.72 19.97
N GLN A 132 15.06 -3.00 20.43
CA GLN A 132 14.46 -2.30 21.57
C GLN A 132 15.29 -2.45 22.85
N LEU A 133 15.85 -3.64 23.10
CA LEU A 133 16.77 -3.88 24.21
C LEU A 133 18.06 -3.07 24.07
N ALA A 134 18.63 -2.99 22.85
CA ALA A 134 19.82 -2.19 22.58
C ALA A 134 19.57 -0.69 22.81
N ASP A 135 18.43 -0.18 22.34
CA ASP A 135 18.02 1.23 22.50
C ASP A 135 17.80 1.56 23.98
N THR A 136 17.09 0.68 24.72
CA THR A 136 16.87 0.83 26.16
C THR A 136 18.19 0.83 26.93
N ARG A 137 19.12 -0.07 26.58
CA ARG A 137 20.46 -0.11 27.20
C ARG A 137 21.22 1.20 26.96
N ALA A 138 21.16 1.75 25.75
CA ALA A 138 21.83 3.00 25.42
C ALA A 138 21.31 4.18 26.25
N ILE A 139 19.98 4.25 26.47
CA ILE A 139 19.35 5.25 27.33
C ILE A 139 19.85 5.12 28.77
N LEU A 140 19.78 3.90 29.34
CA LEU A 140 20.20 3.66 30.73
C LEU A 140 21.68 4.01 30.96
N VAL A 141 22.57 3.65 30.02
CA VAL A 141 23.99 4.01 30.09
C VAL A 141 24.18 5.53 30.09
N LYS A 142 23.44 6.25 29.24
CA LYS A 142 23.49 7.71 29.17
C LYS A 142 23.04 8.36 30.50
N GLU A 143 21.96 7.87 31.09
CA GLU A 143 21.46 8.36 32.39
C GLU A 143 22.45 8.08 33.53
N LEU A 144 23.03 6.88 33.57
CA LEU A 144 24.07 6.52 34.56
C LEU A 144 25.28 7.45 34.48
N ASN A 145 25.79 7.69 33.27
CA ASN A 145 26.92 8.59 33.07
C ASN A 145 26.62 10.02 33.52
N SER A 146 25.42 10.53 33.22
CA SER A 146 24.99 11.86 33.68
C SER A 146 24.92 11.95 35.20
N LYS A 147 24.34 10.93 35.88
CA LYS A 147 24.30 10.88 37.34
C LYS A 147 25.70 10.81 37.96
N MET A 148 26.61 10.04 37.38
CA MET A 148 28.00 9.94 37.85
C MET A 148 28.77 11.25 37.69
N GLN A 149 28.51 12.04 36.65
CA GLN A 149 29.12 13.36 36.47
C GLN A 149 28.64 14.36 37.53
N ASN A 150 27.37 14.29 37.93
CA ASN A 150 26.79 15.19 38.94
C ASN A 150 27.21 14.84 40.39
N LEU A 151 27.88 13.70 40.61
CA LEU A 151 28.38 13.26 41.91
C LEU A 151 29.85 13.62 42.16
N LYS A 152 30.53 14.22 41.18
CA LYS A 152 31.90 14.74 41.29
C LYS A 152 31.89 16.25 41.44
#